data_AF-A0A963WC82-F1
#
_entry.id   AF-A0A963WC82-F1
#
_cell.length_a   1.000
_cell.length_b   1.000
_cell.length_c   1.000
_cell.angle_alpha   90.00
_cell.angle_beta   90.00
_cell.angle_gamma   90.00
#
_symmetry.space_group_name_H-M   'P 1'
#
loop_
_entity.id
_entity.type
_entity.pdbx_description
1 polymer ?
#
loop_
_entity_poly.entity_id
_entity_poly.type
_entity_poly.pdbx_seq_one_letter_code
_entity_poly.pdbx_strand_id
1 'polypeptide(L)' 'GPAARRDVQRLRAMSCAVVTGVATVLADDCALTVRAAELGLPPPAAALAAARQPLRVVLDSGLQTPAGARVLADAAPT' A
#
# COMPACT_ATOMS: atom_id res chain seq x y z
N GLY A 1 13.97 -6.90 7.39
CA GLY A 1 13.51 -7.38 8.71
C GLY A 1 12.31 -6.57 9.21
N PRO A 2 11.77 -6.85 10.41
CA PRO A 2 10.59 -6.18 10.95
C PRO A 2 10.71 -4.65 11.07
N ALA A 3 11.87 -4.14 11.47
CA ALA A 3 12.13 -2.70 11.57
C ALA A 3 11.97 -2.00 10.21
N ALA A 4 12.62 -2.52 9.16
CA ALA A 4 12.50 -1.98 7.81
C ALA A 4 11.06 -1.97 7.29
N ARG A 5 10.25 -3.00 7.62
CA ARG A 5 8.83 -3.03 7.24
C ARG A 5 8.03 -1.91 7.92
N ARG A 6 8.30 -1.64 9.20
CA ARG A 6 7.68 -0.53 9.94
C ARG A 6 8.05 0.83 9.35
N ASP A 7 9.30 1.02 8.95
CA ASP A 7 9.73 2.28 8.35
C ASP A 7 9.04 2.51 7.00
N VAL A 8 8.96 1.49 6.15
CA VAL A 8 8.20 1.59 4.88
C VAL A 8 6.70 1.85 5.13
N GLN A 9 6.11 1.27 6.18
CA GLN A 9 4.72 1.55 6.56
C GLN A 9 4.51 3.02 6.93
N ARG A 10 5.45 3.62 7.67
CA ARG A 10 5.41 5.06 7.97
C ARG A 10 5.55 5.91 6.72
N LEU A 11 6.48 5.57 5.82
CA LEU A 11 6.66 6.27 4.55
C LEU A 11 5.38 6.24 3.69
N ARG A 12 4.68 5.09 3.63
CA ARG A 12 3.39 4.98 2.93
C ARG A 12 2.32 5.86 3.57
N ALA A 13 2.23 5.90 4.90
CA ALA A 13 1.27 6.74 5.62
C ALA A 13 1.46 8.24 5.36
N MET A 14 2.71 8.67 5.10
CA MET A 14 3.03 10.07 4.80
C MET A 14 2.88 10.42 3.31
N SER A 15 2.74 9.43 2.43
CA SER A 15 2.72 9.64 0.99
C SER A 15 1.31 9.94 0.48
N CYS A 16 1.22 10.69 -0.62
CA CYS A 16 -0.05 10.88 -1.34
C CYS A 16 -0.35 9.69 -2.25
N ALA A 17 0.69 9.07 -2.82
CA ALA A 17 0.57 7.92 -3.71
C ALA A 17 1.71 6.91 -3.50
N VAL A 18 1.45 5.66 -3.85
CA VAL A 18 2.44 4.58 -3.94
C VAL A 18 2.43 4.04 -5.37
N VAL A 19 3.58 4.06 -6.03
CA VAL A 19 3.74 3.63 -7.41
C VAL A 19 4.41 2.26 -7.47
N THR A 20 3.91 1.38 -8.33
CA THR A 20 4.53 0.07 -8.59
C THR A 20 4.42 -0.30 -10.07
N GLY A 21 5.27 -1.22 -10.53
CA GLY A 21 5.14 -1.82 -11.86
C GLY A 21 4.29 -3.09 -11.83
N VAL A 22 3.64 -3.42 -12.95
CA VAL A 22 2.81 -4.63 -13.06
C VAL A 22 3.56 -5.92 -12.71
N ALA A 23 4.86 -6.02 -13.02
CA ALA A 23 5.66 -7.18 -12.67
C ALA A 23 5.66 -7.49 -11.16
N THR A 24 5.67 -6.45 -10.31
CA THR A 24 5.58 -6.61 -8.85
C THR A 24 4.18 -7.06 -8.42
N VAL A 25 3.12 -6.56 -9.08
CA VAL A 25 1.75 -7.01 -8.81
C VAL A 25 1.61 -8.50 -9.14
N LEU A 26 2.12 -8.93 -10.29
CA LEU A 26 2.07 -10.32 -10.74
C LEU A 26 2.89 -11.26 -9.85
N ALA A 27 4.05 -10.81 -9.36
CA ALA A 27 4.91 -11.61 -8.50
C ALA A 27 4.39 -11.74 -7.06
N ASP A 28 3.86 -10.66 -6.49
CA ASP A 28 3.63 -10.56 -5.04
C ASP A 28 2.15 -10.41 -4.64
N ASP A 29 1.24 -10.17 -5.59
CA ASP A 29 -0.18 -9.82 -5.34
C ASP A 29 -0.33 -8.81 -4.18
N CYS A 30 0.41 -7.71 -4.31
CA CYS A 30 0.57 -6.74 -3.24
C CYS A 30 -0.66 -5.82 -3.10
N ALA A 31 -1.08 -5.53 -1.86
CA ALA A 31 -2.22 -4.61 -1.62
C ALA A 31 -1.82 -3.12 -1.58
N LEU A 32 -0.54 -2.84 -1.29
CA LEU A 32 0.06 -1.50 -1.16
C LEU A 32 -0.64 -0.54 -0.16
N THR A 33 -1.31 -1.08 0.84
CA THR A 33 -2.00 -0.32 1.89
C THR A 33 -1.12 -0.01 3.11
N VAL A 34 -1.55 1.00 3.88
CA VAL A 34 -1.03 1.36 5.20
C VAL A 34 -1.70 0.47 6.24
N ARG A 35 -0.88 -0.16 7.11
CA ARG A 35 -1.35 -1.06 8.17
C ARG A 35 -1.06 -0.44 9.53
N ALA A 36 -2.11 0.01 10.22
CA ALA A 36 -1.99 0.72 11.50
C ALA A 36 -1.14 -0.04 12.54
N ALA A 37 -1.35 -1.36 12.64
CA ALA A 37 -0.61 -2.23 13.56
C ALA A 37 0.91 -2.27 13.30
N GLU A 38 1.36 -1.97 12.08
CA GLU A 38 2.78 -2.01 11.70
C GLU A 38 3.47 -0.64 11.78
N LEU A 39 2.76 0.45 12.10
CA LEU A 39 3.37 1.79 12.25
C LEU A 39 4.20 1.91 13.53
N GLY A 40 3.87 1.07 14.53
CA GLY A 40 4.33 1.17 15.90
C GLY A 40 4.18 2.59 16.45
N LEU A 41 2.97 3.11 16.33
CA LEU A 41 2.53 4.31 17.03
C LEU A 41 1.52 3.86 18.09
N PRO A 42 1.26 4.67 19.12
CA PRO A 42 0.13 4.43 20.02
C PRO A 42 -1.17 4.24 19.22
N PRO A 43 -2.10 3.36 19.66
CA PRO A 43 -3.31 3.04 18.92
C PRO A 43 -4.09 4.23 18.32
N PRO A 44 -4.33 5.35 19.06
CA PRO A 44 -5.04 6.49 18.48
C PRO A 44 -4.26 7.18 17.35
N ALA A 45 -2.94 7.31 17.50
CA ALA A 45 -2.09 7.91 16.48
C ALA A 45 -1.93 7.00 15.25
N ALA A 46 -1.85 5.68 15.45
CA ALA A 46 -1.79 4.70 14.37
C ALA A 46 -3.09 4.67 13.54
N ALA A 47 -4.25 4.74 14.20
CA ALA A 47 -5.55 4.83 13.53
C ALA A 47 -5.66 6.11 12.69
N LEU A 48 -5.26 7.26 13.26
CA LEU A 48 -5.26 8.54 12.54
C LEU A 48 -4.33 8.50 11.32
N ALA A 49 -3.12 7.97 11.46
CA ALA A 49 -2.16 7.86 10.36
C ALA A 49 -2.61 6.90 9.24
N ALA A 50 -3.42 5.89 9.55
CA ALA A 50 -3.96 4.95 8.58
C ALA A 50 -5.35 5.34 8.04
N ALA A 51 -5.95 6.42 8.56
CA ALA A 51 -7.30 6.86 8.20
C ALA A 51 -7.42 7.25 6.73
N ARG A 52 -6.33 7.76 6.14
CA ARG A 52 -6.23 8.04 4.71
C ARG A 52 -5.25 7.08 4.07
N GLN A 53 -5.74 6.26 3.14
CA GLN A 53 -4.88 5.41 2.32
C GLN A 53 -4.30 6.22 1.15
N PRO A 54 -3.03 5.98 0.76
CA PRO A 54 -2.46 6.62 -0.42
C PRO A 54 -3.12 6.09 -1.69
N LEU A 55 -3.16 6.92 -2.74
CA LEU A 55 -3.51 6.46 -4.09
C LEU A 55 -2.51 5.39 -4.53
N ARG A 56 -3.00 4.28 -5.08
CA ARG A 56 -2.13 3.23 -5.63
C ARG A 56 -2.02 3.49 -7.13
N VAL A 57 -0.81 3.46 -7.68
CA VAL A 57 -0.60 3.67 -9.13
C VAL A 57 0.15 2.47 -9.68
N VAL A 58 -0.47 1.76 -10.61
CA VAL A 58 0.14 0.61 -11.27
C VAL A 58 0.57 0.99 -12.68
N LEU A 59 1.87 0.87 -12.95
CA LEU A 59 2.44 1.07 -14.28
C LEU A 59 2.31 -0.23 -15.08
N ASP A 60 1.35 -0.25 -16.00
CA ASP A 60 0.99 -1.41 -16.79
C ASP A 60 0.66 -1.04 -18.23
N SER A 61 1.68 -0.97 -19.08
CA SER A 61 1.51 -0.65 -20.51
C SER A 61 0.82 -1.77 -21.31
N GLY A 62 0.72 -2.97 -20.74
CA GLY A 62 0.18 -4.16 -21.42
C GLY A 62 -1.18 -4.62 -20.91
N LEU A 63 -1.78 -3.89 -19.96
CA LEU A 63 -3.05 -4.27 -19.30
C LEU A 63 -3.01 -5.70 -18.73
N GLN A 64 -1.88 -6.09 -18.14
CA GLN A 64 -1.64 -7.42 -17.58
C GLN A 64 -2.15 -7.56 -16.14
N THR A 65 -2.51 -6.45 -15.47
CA THR A 65 -2.98 -6.46 -14.09
C THR A 65 -4.30 -7.22 -13.99
N PRO A 66 -4.36 -8.33 -13.24
CA PRO A 66 -5.60 -9.09 -13.10
C PRO A 66 -6.68 -8.25 -12.41
N ALA A 67 -7.92 -8.33 -12.89
CA ALA A 67 -9.04 -7.60 -12.29
C ALA A 67 -9.29 -7.94 -10.81
N GLY A 68 -8.88 -9.14 -10.37
CA GLY A 68 -8.96 -9.58 -8.97
C GLY A 68 -7.71 -9.29 -8.12
N ALA A 69 -6.71 -8.56 -8.64
CA ALA A 69 -5.48 -8.26 -7.90
C ALA A 69 -5.78 -7.47 -6.62
N ARG A 70 -5.08 -7.76 -5.53
CA ARG A 70 -5.31 -7.10 -4.22
C ARG A 70 -5.05 -5.60 -4.25
N VAL A 71 -4.22 -5.14 -5.18
CA VAL A 71 -3.98 -3.71 -5.44
C VAL A 71 -5.21 -2.99 -5.98
N LEU A 72 -6.23 -3.71 -6.49
CA LEU A 72 -7.48 -3.13 -7.01
C LEU A 72 -8.66 -3.24 -6.03
N ALA A 73 -8.50 -3.90 -4.88
CA ALA A 73 -9.56 -4.04 -3.88
C ALA A 73 -9.95 -2.69 -3.25
N ASP A 74 -11.16 -2.58 -2.70
CA ASP A 74 -11.79 -1.34 -2.17
C ASP A 74 -11.09 -0.69 -0.98
N ALA A 75 -9.94 -1.22 -0.55
CA ALA A 75 -9.17 -0.67 0.57
C ALA A 75 -8.65 0.76 0.31
N ALA A 76 -8.47 1.15 -0.96
CA ALA A 76 -8.02 2.49 -1.36
C ALA A 76 -8.39 2.75 -2.84
N PRO A 77 -8.28 3.98 -3.35
CA PRO A 77 -8.33 4.20 -4.80
C PRO A 77 -7.07 3.64 -5.48
N THR A 78 -7.22 3.19 -6.72
CA THR A 78 -6.13 2.72 -7.61
C THR A 78 -6.27 3.34 -8.99
#